data_AF-A0A7C1B801-F1
#
_entry.id   AF-A0A7C1B801-F1
#
_cell.length_a   1.000
_cell.length_b   1.000
_cell.length_c   1.000
_cell.angle_alpha   90.00
_cell.angle_beta   90.00
_cell.angle_gamma   90.00
#
_symmetry.space_group_name_H-M   'P 1'
#
loop_
_entity.id
_entity.type
_entity.pdbx_description
1 polymer ?
#
loop_
_entity_poly.entity_id
_entity_poly.type
_entity_poly.pdbx_seq_one_letter_code
_entity_poly.pdbx_strand_id
1 'polypeptide(L)'
;KVIVVGATPIALVCNLSVEFDPSGIEIFGGIRDEARKIGGVEILEGHTEENFKTGETGLGIVVVGIVEEDRLKIGRIRPGDIVLAVGKPHVGREVIEKGIIGLETALRLSRYESVHELLPVGSGGIRGAIGELERLYGLRVEVREGLKVDVGRSCGPSSVLLAMVSEEEVDRVVRGIEEDVEVIGRVL
;
A
#
# COMPACT_ATOMS: atom_id res chain seq x y z
N LYS A 1 0.52 3.38 3.13
CA LYS A 1 0.95 4.72 2.64
C LYS A 1 2.29 5.14 3.21
N VAL A 2 2.49 5.20 4.54
CA VAL A 2 3.76 5.63 5.14
C VAL A 2 4.95 4.74 4.75
N ILE A 3 4.81 3.41 4.83
CA ILE A 3 5.91 2.48 4.51
C ILE A 3 6.34 2.58 3.05
N VAL A 4 5.39 2.69 2.13
CA VAL A 4 5.69 2.63 0.69
C VAL A 4 6.54 3.80 0.20
N VAL A 5 6.50 4.93 0.91
CA VAL A 5 7.36 6.09 0.61
C VAL A 5 8.77 5.95 1.20
N GLY A 6 9.11 4.79 1.77
CA GLY A 6 10.39 4.51 2.42
C GLY A 6 10.47 4.91 3.89
N ALA A 7 9.40 5.47 4.46
CA ALA A 7 9.40 5.96 5.83
C ALA A 7 9.26 4.84 6.85
N THR A 8 9.98 5.01 7.97
CA THR A 8 9.80 4.21 9.17
C THR A 8 8.70 4.85 10.00
N PRO A 9 7.57 4.17 10.21
CA PRO A 9 6.52 4.66 11.09
C PRO A 9 7.03 4.81 12.54
N ILE A 10 6.70 5.92 13.21
CA ILE A 10 7.14 6.22 14.59
C ILE A 10 5.99 6.49 15.55
N ALA A 11 4.80 6.81 15.03
CA ALA A 11 3.61 7.06 15.83
C ALA A 11 2.37 6.58 15.07
N LEU A 12 1.44 5.96 15.80
CA LEU A 12 0.13 5.58 15.29
C LEU A 12 -0.94 6.01 16.29
N VAL A 13 -1.95 6.73 15.80
CA VAL A 13 -3.15 7.10 16.55
C VAL A 13 -4.36 6.48 15.86
N CYS A 14 -5.25 5.87 16.63
CA CYS A 14 -6.40 5.14 16.10
C CYS A 14 -7.70 5.52 16.83
N ASN A 15 -8.70 5.99 16.08
CA ASN A 15 -10.01 6.38 16.62
C ASN A 15 -11.10 5.49 16.04
N LEU A 16 -11.96 4.96 16.91
CA LEU A 16 -13.05 4.06 16.60
C LEU A 16 -14.39 4.73 16.89
N SER A 17 -15.37 4.51 16.01
CA SER A 17 -16.76 4.92 16.24
C SER A 17 -17.60 3.85 16.93
N VAL A 18 -16.96 2.93 17.65
CA VAL A 18 -17.59 1.84 18.42
C VAL A 18 -17.04 1.82 19.84
N GLU A 19 -17.71 1.08 20.73
CA GLU A 19 -17.31 0.87 22.11
C GLU A 19 -15.96 0.15 22.22
N PHE A 20 -15.27 0.36 23.35
CA PHE A 20 -14.03 -0.33 23.62
C PHE A 20 -14.23 -1.84 23.79
N ASP A 21 -15.20 -2.26 24.59
CA ASP A 21 -15.51 -3.67 24.86
C ASP A 21 -16.92 -4.03 24.38
N PRO A 22 -17.08 -4.97 23.42
CA PRO A 22 -16.04 -5.90 22.92
C PRO A 22 -15.30 -5.43 21.66
N SER A 23 -15.87 -4.54 20.85
CA SER A 23 -15.40 -4.31 19.48
C SER A 23 -14.00 -3.68 19.42
N GLY A 24 -13.74 -2.66 20.23
CA GLY A 24 -12.46 -1.96 20.25
C GLY A 24 -11.29 -2.87 20.64
N ILE A 25 -11.48 -3.81 21.57
CA ILE A 25 -10.45 -4.77 21.99
C ILE A 25 -9.94 -5.58 20.80
N GLU A 26 -10.85 -6.11 19.98
CA GLU A 26 -10.47 -6.91 18.80
C GLU A 26 -9.78 -6.05 17.74
N ILE A 27 -10.32 -4.86 17.44
CA ILE A 27 -9.78 -3.97 16.42
C ILE A 27 -8.39 -3.46 16.81
N PHE A 28 -8.19 -2.98 18.04
CA PHE A 28 -6.88 -2.56 18.52
C PHE A 28 -5.89 -3.73 18.59
N GLY A 29 -6.36 -4.93 18.91
CA GLY A 29 -5.58 -6.16 18.84
C GLY A 29 -5.01 -6.40 17.44
N GLY A 30 -5.88 -6.39 16.42
CA GLY A 30 -5.47 -6.56 15.03
C GLY A 30 -4.50 -5.49 14.55
N ILE A 31 -4.73 -4.21 14.90
CA ILE A 31 -3.82 -3.12 14.55
C ILE A 31 -2.44 -3.33 15.19
N ARG A 32 -2.40 -3.76 16.46
CA ARG A 32 -1.15 -4.03 17.17
C ARG A 32 -0.39 -5.19 16.55
N ASP A 33 -1.09 -6.24 16.11
CA ASP A 33 -0.48 -7.38 15.46
C ASP A 33 0.11 -7.02 14.09
N GLU A 34 -0.58 -6.20 13.29
CA GLU A 34 -0.04 -5.67 12.04
C GLU A 34 1.16 -4.73 12.27
N ALA A 35 1.10 -3.85 13.28
CA ALA A 35 2.20 -2.94 13.61
C ALA A 35 3.46 -3.69 14.06
N ARG A 36 3.32 -4.83 14.74
CA ARG A 36 4.45 -5.67 15.16
C ARG A 36 5.21 -6.28 13.99
N LYS A 37 4.51 -6.67 12.91
CA LYS A 37 5.12 -7.28 11.71
C LYS A 37 6.17 -6.40 11.04
N ILE A 38 6.04 -5.08 11.18
CA ILE A 38 6.95 -4.10 10.57
C ILE A 38 8.00 -3.53 11.55
N GLY A 39 8.14 -4.13 12.73
CA GLY A 39 9.10 -3.69 13.74
C GLY A 39 8.55 -2.73 14.80
N GLY A 40 7.23 -2.64 14.95
CA GLY A 40 6.57 -2.03 16.10
C GLY A 40 6.52 -0.50 16.05
N VAL A 41 5.34 0.01 15.70
CA VAL A 41 4.94 1.37 16.08
C VAL A 41 4.16 1.24 17.38
N GLU A 42 4.51 2.02 18.40
CA GLU A 42 3.61 2.14 19.53
C GLU A 42 2.34 2.88 19.09
N ILE A 43 1.18 2.24 19.32
CA ILE A 43 -0.09 2.96 19.28
C ILE A 43 -0.01 3.95 20.43
N LEU A 44 0.22 5.22 20.10
CA LEU A 44 0.45 6.24 21.11
C LEU A 44 -0.86 6.53 21.84
N GLU A 45 -1.95 6.66 21.10
CA GLU A 45 -3.28 6.94 21.65
C GLU A 45 -4.39 6.36 20.77
N GLY A 46 -5.52 6.04 21.40
CA GLY A 46 -6.72 5.71 20.67
C GLY A 46 -7.98 5.98 21.48
N HIS A 47 -9.06 6.32 20.78
CA HIS A 47 -10.35 6.65 21.39
C HIS A 47 -11.48 5.82 20.78
N THR A 48 -12.51 5.59 21.56
CA THR A 48 -13.72 4.82 21.22
C THR A 48 -14.97 5.65 21.48
N GLU A 49 -16.10 5.26 20.89
CA GLU A 49 -17.40 5.83 21.20
C GLU A 49 -18.10 4.98 22.26
N GLU A 50 -18.15 5.45 23.50
CA GLU A 50 -18.71 4.71 24.64
C GLU A 50 -20.19 5.03 24.90
N ASN A 51 -20.71 6.14 24.36
CA ASN A 51 -21.98 6.72 24.80
C ASN A 51 -23.12 6.48 23.80
N PHE A 52 -22.83 5.92 22.62
CA PHE A 52 -23.82 5.65 21.59
C PHE A 52 -23.72 4.21 21.09
N LYS A 53 -24.88 3.57 20.92
CA LYS A 53 -24.95 2.28 20.23
C LYS A 53 -24.86 2.51 18.73
N THR A 54 -23.93 1.82 18.08
CA THR A 54 -23.71 1.90 16.64
C THR A 54 -24.09 0.61 15.93
N GLY A 55 -24.63 0.73 14.72
CA GLY A 55 -24.94 -0.42 13.86
C GLY A 55 -23.81 -0.79 12.88
N GLU A 56 -22.88 0.15 12.67
CA GLU A 56 -21.71 0.02 11.82
C GLU A 56 -20.53 0.73 12.50
N THR A 57 -19.29 0.37 12.13
CA THR A 57 -18.09 0.97 12.71
C THR A 57 -17.44 1.97 11.75
N GLY A 58 -16.77 2.96 12.31
CA GLY A 58 -15.84 3.85 11.63
C GLY A 58 -14.44 3.72 12.26
N LEU A 59 -13.40 3.78 11.42
CA LEU A 59 -12.01 3.67 11.84
C LEU A 59 -11.19 4.80 11.20
N GLY A 60 -10.57 5.63 12.04
CA GLY A 60 -9.58 6.62 11.63
C GLY A 60 -8.20 6.21 12.13
N ILE A 61 -7.22 6.08 11.22
CA ILE A 61 -5.82 5.83 11.57
C ILE A 61 -4.96 6.97 11.06
N VAL A 62 -4.20 7.58 11.96
CA VAL A 62 -3.15 8.54 11.64
C VAL A 62 -1.80 7.90 11.94
N VAL A 63 -0.90 7.90 10.96
CA VAL A 63 0.45 7.38 11.11
C VAL A 63 1.45 8.46 10.76
N VAL A 64 2.41 8.72 11.64
CA VAL A 64 3.56 9.58 11.37
C VAL A 64 4.78 8.69 11.17
N GLY A 65 5.57 8.98 10.15
CA GLY A 65 6.83 8.29 9.88
C GLY A 65 7.95 9.26 9.55
N ILE A 66 9.18 8.80 9.76
CA ILE A 66 10.40 9.54 9.44
C ILE A 66 11.15 8.80 8.34
N VAL A 67 11.75 9.55 7.43
CA VAL A 67 12.56 9.00 6.34
C VAL A 67 13.74 9.94 6.08
N GLU A 68 14.90 9.34 5.83
CA GLU A 68 16.05 10.07 5.30
C GLU A 68 15.77 10.45 3.84
N GLU A 69 16.21 11.63 3.41
CA GLU A 69 15.88 12.17 2.10
C GLU A 69 16.33 11.27 0.93
N ASP A 70 17.47 10.61 1.09
CA ASP A 70 18.03 9.65 0.13
C ASP A 70 17.22 8.35 0.03
N ARG A 71 16.42 8.02 1.06
CA ARG A 71 15.53 6.85 1.11
C ARG A 71 14.09 7.16 0.74
N LEU A 72 13.73 8.44 0.60
CA LEU A 72 12.38 8.85 0.22
C LEU A 72 12.05 8.36 -1.20
N LYS A 73 10.98 7.58 -1.33
CA LYS A 73 10.50 6.97 -2.57
C LYS A 73 9.34 7.74 -3.22
N ILE A 74 9.43 9.07 -3.24
CA ILE A 74 8.46 9.97 -3.90
C ILE A 74 9.18 10.78 -4.95
N GLY A 75 8.66 10.80 -6.18
CA GLY A 75 9.24 11.55 -7.30
C GLY A 75 10.60 11.00 -7.74
N ARG A 76 10.83 9.70 -7.53
CA ARG A 76 12.11 9.04 -7.82
C ARG A 76 12.08 8.18 -9.08
N ILE A 77 10.92 8.07 -9.73
CA ILE A 77 10.70 7.32 -10.98
C ILE A 77 11.70 7.78 -12.05
N ARG A 78 12.24 6.81 -12.80
CA ARG A 78 13.20 7.04 -13.87
C ARG A 78 12.65 6.56 -15.23
N PRO A 79 13.04 7.20 -16.34
CA PRO A 79 12.83 6.63 -17.66
C PRO A 79 13.44 5.23 -17.75
N GLY A 80 12.69 4.30 -18.35
CA GLY A 80 13.08 2.89 -18.44
C GLY A 80 12.60 2.02 -17.26
N ASP A 81 12.09 2.61 -16.17
CA ASP A 81 11.54 1.82 -15.06
C ASP A 81 10.41 0.91 -15.55
N ILE A 82 10.46 -0.33 -15.11
CA ILE A 82 9.41 -1.32 -15.34
C ILE A 82 8.34 -1.11 -14.27
N VAL A 83 7.09 -1.02 -14.73
CA VAL A 83 5.94 -0.87 -13.85
C VAL A 83 5.39 -2.25 -13.53
N LEU A 84 5.45 -2.62 -12.24
CA LEU A 84 4.92 -3.86 -11.70
C LEU A 84 3.59 -3.58 -11.00
N ALA A 85 2.58 -4.39 -11.29
CA ALA A 85 1.41 -4.55 -10.42
C ALA A 85 1.65 -5.75 -9.51
N VAL A 86 1.78 -5.50 -8.21
CA VAL A 86 1.89 -6.51 -7.16
C VAL A 86 0.51 -6.71 -6.55
N GLY A 87 0.02 -7.94 -6.50
CA GLY A 87 -1.33 -8.29 -6.04
C GLY A 87 -2.38 -8.28 -7.17
N LYS A 88 -3.66 -8.26 -6.78
CA LYS A 88 -4.81 -8.32 -7.70
C LYS A 88 -5.91 -7.36 -7.24
N PRO A 89 -6.61 -6.68 -8.16
CA PRO A 89 -7.72 -5.80 -7.80
C PRO A 89 -8.85 -6.60 -7.13
N HIS A 90 -8.99 -6.47 -5.81
CA HIS A 90 -10.06 -7.05 -5.01
C HIS A 90 -10.89 -5.93 -4.38
N VAL A 91 -12.21 -6.04 -4.38
CA VAL A 91 -13.10 -5.03 -3.79
C VAL A 91 -14.22 -5.65 -2.97
N GLY A 92 -14.67 -4.92 -1.94
CA GLY A 92 -15.74 -5.36 -1.05
C GLY A 92 -15.40 -6.70 -0.39
N ARG A 93 -16.30 -7.68 -0.50
CA ARG A 93 -16.17 -8.99 0.14
C ARG A 93 -14.96 -9.79 -0.34
N GLU A 94 -14.50 -9.55 -1.57
CA GLU A 94 -13.32 -10.21 -2.12
C GLU A 94 -12.06 -9.94 -1.29
N VAL A 95 -11.96 -8.75 -0.68
CA VAL A 95 -10.83 -8.37 0.19
C VAL A 95 -10.73 -9.31 1.39
N ILE A 96 -11.88 -9.74 1.93
CA ILE A 96 -11.94 -10.67 3.05
C ILE A 96 -11.65 -12.10 2.58
N GLU A 97 -12.17 -12.50 1.42
CA GLU A 97 -12.07 -13.87 0.91
C GLU A 97 -10.71 -14.19 0.28
N LYS A 98 -10.04 -13.20 -0.31
CA LYS A 98 -8.77 -13.35 -1.04
C LYS A 98 -7.59 -12.70 -0.34
N GLY A 99 -7.84 -11.90 0.69
CA GLY A 99 -6.82 -11.19 1.44
C GLY A 99 -6.32 -9.91 0.77
N ILE A 100 -5.35 -9.29 1.45
CA ILE A 100 -4.65 -8.06 1.06
C ILE A 100 -3.15 -8.31 1.05
N ILE A 101 -2.41 -7.40 0.41
CA ILE A 101 -0.95 -7.37 0.47
C ILE A 101 -0.53 -7.00 1.89
N GLY A 102 0.31 -7.86 2.48
CA GLY A 102 0.81 -7.67 3.84
C GLY A 102 1.74 -6.46 3.95
N LEU A 103 1.80 -5.88 5.15
CA LEU A 103 2.71 -4.76 5.42
C LEU A 103 4.18 -5.16 5.27
N GLU A 104 4.52 -6.43 5.52
CA GLU A 104 5.86 -6.99 5.36
C GLU A 104 6.34 -6.94 3.92
N THR A 105 5.46 -7.26 2.96
CA THR A 105 5.76 -7.16 1.53
C THR A 105 5.96 -5.71 1.13
N ALA A 106 5.07 -4.81 1.56
CA ALA A 106 5.23 -3.38 1.29
C ALA A 106 6.56 -2.84 1.86
N LEU A 107 6.94 -3.26 3.06
CA LEU A 107 8.20 -2.90 3.71
C LEU A 107 9.42 -3.51 3.00
N ARG A 108 9.30 -4.74 2.50
CA ARG A 108 10.37 -5.39 1.73
C ARG A 108 10.58 -4.67 0.41
N LEU A 109 9.52 -4.40 -0.33
CA LEU A 109 9.56 -3.63 -1.58
C LEU A 109 10.15 -2.23 -1.36
N SER A 110 9.74 -1.54 -0.28
CA SER A 110 10.26 -0.21 0.05
C SER A 110 11.73 -0.20 0.48
N ARG A 111 12.38 -1.35 0.68
CA ARG A 111 13.80 -1.47 1.02
C ARG A 111 14.70 -1.75 -0.16
N TYR A 112 14.16 -2.14 -1.32
CA TYR A 112 14.96 -2.26 -2.53
C TYR A 112 15.34 -0.87 -3.05
N GLU A 113 16.64 -0.65 -3.29
CA GLU A 113 17.11 0.58 -3.95
C GLU A 113 16.63 0.68 -5.39
N SER A 114 16.47 -0.47 -6.06
CA SER A 114 15.96 -0.58 -7.43
C SER A 114 14.46 -0.33 -7.56
N VAL A 115 13.70 -0.35 -6.46
CA VAL A 115 12.30 0.10 -6.47
C VAL A 115 12.33 1.61 -6.27
N HIS A 116 12.24 2.38 -7.34
CA HIS A 116 12.37 3.84 -7.25
C HIS A 116 11.16 4.48 -6.56
N GLU A 117 9.94 4.04 -6.85
CA GLU A 117 8.73 4.52 -6.21
C GLU A 117 7.69 3.41 -6.08
N LEU A 118 6.92 3.45 -5.00
CA LEU A 118 5.95 2.43 -4.61
C LEU A 118 4.70 3.11 -4.08
N LEU A 119 3.53 2.69 -4.55
CA LEU A 119 2.25 3.28 -4.13
C LEU A 119 1.13 2.24 -4.08
N PRO A 120 0.22 2.33 -3.10
CA PRO A 120 -1.02 1.55 -3.12
C PRO A 120 -1.98 2.11 -4.15
N VAL A 121 -2.69 1.20 -4.83
CA VAL A 121 -3.74 1.56 -5.78
C VAL A 121 -5.08 1.64 -5.05
N GLY A 122 -5.85 2.69 -5.33
CA GLY A 122 -7.16 2.93 -4.73
C GLY A 122 -8.32 2.70 -5.69
N SER A 123 -9.41 3.41 -5.43
CA SER A 123 -10.68 3.28 -6.16
C SER A 123 -10.59 3.66 -7.64
N GLY A 124 -9.62 4.50 -8.04
CA GLY A 124 -9.34 4.82 -9.44
C GLY A 124 -8.71 3.68 -10.25
N GLY A 125 -8.36 2.57 -9.60
CA GLY A 125 -7.69 1.45 -10.23
C GLY A 125 -6.28 1.77 -10.70
N ILE A 126 -5.62 0.78 -11.33
CA ILE A 126 -4.23 0.90 -11.78
C ILE A 126 -4.11 2.03 -12.82
N ARG A 127 -5.06 2.12 -13.75
CA ARG A 127 -5.08 3.17 -14.77
C ARG A 127 -5.20 4.57 -14.16
N GLY A 128 -6.03 4.72 -13.12
CA GLY A 128 -6.14 5.98 -12.40
C GLY A 128 -4.83 6.37 -11.71
N ALA A 129 -4.19 5.41 -11.01
CA ALA A 129 -2.91 5.64 -10.35
C ALA A 129 -1.79 6.01 -11.34
N ILE A 130 -1.70 5.34 -12.50
CA ILE A 130 -0.77 5.70 -13.57
C ILE A 130 -1.02 7.13 -14.05
N GLY A 131 -2.27 7.47 -14.38
CA GLY A 131 -2.61 8.82 -14.85
C GLY A 131 -2.31 9.92 -13.82
N GLU A 132 -2.43 9.61 -12.53
CA GLU A 132 -2.01 10.51 -11.44
C GLU A 132 -0.49 10.72 -11.44
N LEU A 133 0.31 9.66 -11.57
CA LEU A 133 1.78 9.75 -11.66
C LEU A 133 2.22 10.55 -12.89
N GLU A 134 1.63 10.27 -14.06
CA GLU A 134 1.90 11.00 -15.31
C GLU A 134 1.64 12.50 -15.13
N ARG A 135 0.52 12.86 -14.50
CA ARG A 135 0.16 14.27 -14.23
C ARG A 135 1.08 14.91 -13.19
N LEU A 136 1.41 14.19 -12.11
CA LEU A 136 2.21 14.73 -10.99
C LEU A 136 3.67 14.97 -11.39
N TYR A 137 4.25 14.08 -12.21
CA TYR A 137 5.67 14.13 -12.54
C TYR A 137 5.96 14.48 -13.99
N GLY A 138 4.93 14.66 -14.83
CA GLY A 138 5.11 14.96 -16.25
C GLY A 138 5.74 13.83 -17.05
N LEU A 139 5.61 12.59 -16.57
CA LEU A 139 6.12 11.38 -17.23
C LEU A 139 5.03 10.72 -18.07
N ARG A 140 5.41 9.66 -18.81
CA ARG A 140 4.45 8.77 -19.48
C ARG A 140 4.74 7.32 -19.16
N VAL A 141 3.69 6.52 -19.07
CA VAL A 141 3.79 5.07 -18.92
C VAL A 141 3.20 4.40 -20.14
N GLU A 142 4.04 3.65 -20.86
CA GLU A 142 3.57 2.73 -21.89
C GLU A 142 3.02 1.47 -21.23
N VAL A 143 1.70 1.33 -21.23
CA VAL A 143 1.00 0.15 -20.69
C VAL A 143 0.95 -0.93 -21.76
N ARG A 144 1.31 -2.16 -21.38
CA ARG A 144 1.30 -3.32 -22.27
C ARG A 144 -0.13 -3.74 -22.63
N GLU A 145 -0.27 -4.32 -23.81
CA GLU A 145 -1.51 -4.99 -24.21
C GLU A 145 -1.59 -6.42 -23.65
N GLY A 146 -2.80 -6.97 -23.55
CA GLY A 146 -3.03 -8.36 -23.17
C GLY A 146 -2.75 -8.69 -21.70
N LEU A 147 -2.84 -7.69 -20.81
CA LEU A 147 -2.69 -7.87 -19.36
C LEU A 147 -3.76 -8.79 -18.78
N LYS A 148 -3.38 -9.64 -17.84
CA LYS A 148 -4.30 -10.47 -17.06
C LYS A 148 -4.99 -9.64 -15.98
N VAL A 149 -4.27 -8.69 -15.38
CA VAL A 149 -4.81 -7.74 -14.41
C VAL A 149 -5.73 -6.73 -15.09
N ASP A 150 -6.93 -6.55 -14.55
CA ASP A 150 -7.85 -5.52 -15.01
C ASP A 150 -7.39 -4.15 -14.47
N VAL A 151 -6.73 -3.38 -15.34
CA VAL A 151 -6.18 -2.07 -14.98
C VAL A 151 -7.26 -1.00 -14.71
N GLY A 152 -8.49 -1.21 -15.19
CA GLY A 152 -9.60 -0.28 -14.99
C GLY A 152 -10.39 -0.55 -13.70
N ARG A 153 -10.15 -1.70 -13.07
CA ARG A 153 -10.89 -2.13 -11.87
C ARG A 153 -10.45 -1.36 -10.64
N SER A 154 -11.43 -0.90 -9.85
CA SER A 154 -11.20 -0.35 -8.52
C SER A 154 -10.41 -1.33 -7.66
N CYS A 155 -9.49 -0.83 -6.85
CA CYS A 155 -8.68 -1.62 -5.94
C CYS A 155 -9.10 -1.31 -4.51
N GLY A 156 -9.50 -2.34 -3.77
CA GLY A 156 -9.73 -2.28 -2.33
C GLY A 156 -8.42 -2.05 -1.57
N PRO A 157 -8.50 -1.76 -0.26
CA PRO A 157 -7.34 -1.40 0.55
C PRO A 157 -6.21 -2.40 0.40
N SER A 158 -5.03 -1.93 0.00
CA SER A 158 -3.81 -2.74 -0.17
C SER A 158 -4.00 -4.01 -1.03
N SER A 159 -4.94 -4.02 -1.98
CA SER A 159 -5.14 -5.16 -2.89
C SER A 159 -4.15 -5.17 -4.05
N VAL A 160 -3.68 -3.98 -4.46
CA VAL A 160 -2.61 -3.80 -5.45
C VAL A 160 -1.62 -2.72 -4.97
N LEU A 161 -0.33 -3.00 -5.14
CA LEU A 161 0.74 -2.01 -5.12
C LEU A 161 1.30 -1.84 -6.53
N LEU A 162 1.57 -0.59 -6.93
CA LEU A 162 2.40 -0.31 -8.10
C LEU A 162 3.83 -0.05 -7.66
N ALA A 163 4.78 -0.73 -8.29
CA ALA A 163 6.20 -0.53 -8.07
C ALA A 163 6.88 -0.14 -9.38
N MET A 164 7.61 0.96 -9.37
CA MET A 164 8.47 1.38 -10.48
C MET A 164 9.87 0.86 -10.18
N VAL A 165 10.35 -0.08 -10.98
CA VAL A 165 11.54 -0.89 -10.68
C VAL A 165 12.54 -0.78 -11.81
N SER A 166 13.82 -0.68 -11.49
CA SER A 166 14.87 -0.72 -12.52
C SER A 166 14.83 -2.03 -13.30
N GLU A 167 14.98 -1.95 -14.63
CA GLU A 167 14.77 -3.07 -15.54
C GLU A 167 15.65 -4.28 -15.20
N GLU A 168 16.90 -4.02 -14.81
CA GLU A 168 17.86 -5.05 -14.44
C GLU A 168 17.55 -5.81 -13.15
N GLU A 169 16.74 -5.26 -12.25
CA GLU A 169 16.45 -5.87 -10.94
C GLU A 169 15.03 -6.46 -10.83
N VAL A 170 14.20 -6.37 -11.88
CA VAL A 170 12.82 -6.89 -11.89
C VAL A 170 12.76 -8.34 -11.43
N ASP A 171 13.57 -9.22 -12.01
CA ASP A 171 13.58 -10.65 -11.68
C ASP A 171 13.99 -10.93 -10.23
N ARG A 172 14.83 -10.07 -9.65
CA ARG A 172 15.26 -10.19 -8.25
C ARG A 172 14.15 -9.74 -7.31
N VAL A 173 13.49 -8.63 -7.62
CA VAL A 173 12.37 -8.09 -6.83
C VAL A 173 11.21 -9.07 -6.85
N VAL A 174 10.81 -9.58 -8.02
CA VAL A 174 9.70 -10.55 -8.17
C VAL A 174 9.97 -11.84 -7.39
N ARG A 175 11.19 -12.37 -7.43
CA ARG A 175 11.57 -13.56 -6.64
C ARG A 175 11.63 -13.31 -5.13
N GLY A 176 11.70 -12.04 -4.70
CA GLY A 176 11.80 -11.66 -3.31
C GLY A 176 10.47 -11.51 -2.58
N ILE A 177 9.33 -11.61 -3.29
CA ILE A 177 7.98 -11.46 -2.73
C ILE A 177 7.12 -12.68 -3.07
N GLU A 178 6.05 -12.88 -2.30
CA GLU A 178 5.17 -14.06 -2.43
C GLU A 178 3.92 -13.76 -3.25
N GLU A 179 3.57 -12.48 -3.35
CA GLU A 179 2.41 -12.00 -4.07
C GLU A 179 2.52 -12.23 -5.58
N ASP A 180 1.37 -12.41 -6.22
CA ASP A 180 1.28 -12.40 -7.67
C ASP A 180 1.80 -11.06 -8.22
N VAL A 181 2.68 -11.12 -9.23
CA VAL A 181 3.20 -9.92 -9.90
C VAL A 181 2.96 -10.00 -11.39
N GLU A 182 2.52 -8.89 -11.97
CA GLU A 182 2.45 -8.72 -13.41
C GLU A 182 3.20 -7.46 -13.85
N VAL A 183 4.04 -7.61 -14.87
CA VAL A 183 4.68 -6.46 -15.55
C VAL A 183 3.63 -5.79 -16.43
N ILE A 184 3.18 -4.60 -16.04
CA ILE A 184 2.08 -3.90 -16.71
C ILE A 184 2.55 -2.87 -17.73
N GLY A 185 3.79 -2.42 -17.67
CA GLY A 185 4.26 -1.34 -18.53
C GLY A 185 5.70 -0.91 -18.27
N ARG A 186 6.09 0.18 -18.93
CA ARG A 186 7.39 0.84 -18.80
C ARG A 186 7.22 2.35 -18.78
N VAL A 187 8.02 3.03 -17.97
CA VAL A 187 8.12 4.49 -17.97
C VAL A 187 8.95 4.95 -19.16
N LEU A 188 8.44 5.89 -19.94
CA LEU A 188 9.09 6.46 -21.12
C LEU A 188 10.13 7.53 -20.78
#